data_AF-A0A951F4L9-F1
#
_entry.id   AF-A0A951F4L9-F1
#
_cell.length_a   1.000
_cell.length_b   1.000
_cell.length_c   1.000
_cell.angle_alpha   90.00
_cell.angle_beta   90.00
_cell.angle_gamma   90.00
#
_symmetry.space_group_name_H-M   'P 1'
#
loop_
_entity.id
_entity.type
_entity.pdbx_description
1 polymer ?
#
loop_
_entity_poly.entity_id
_entity_poly.type
_entity_poly.pdbx_seq_one_letter_code
_entity_poly.pdbx_strand_id
1 'polypeptide(L)'
;MRFILGCVLWASLARGAVLTPVWVELAPDGQALARTIVDSEQDCPVLQADGAALAMTVRAGAPAEFKPACEAPIPRDARRLRWSGKELPLPKTPQEVVVFGDTGCRVKGVLIQNCDDPNAWPLKAVATRIEAARPDLIIHVGDYLYRESKCPVPSAGCEGPYGDNWLTWNADFFAPAAKALGAAPWAFSRGNHESCKRAWKGWFYYLYPGPFPGACEDSKPYVAEAGKLRVGMLDTAATLDGNEPPADLQRIAADLAALSGKVDWVADHHPFWGFDMVGASSNAVVTRETLEPAWRQAKPQGVRLVLSGHVHLFEFLVGTGQRPNQLIAGDGGTQLDAGITGAAASAGSVEHDFGFTVMTRAPAGWDLMLKNSRGTALIGCALPDNGAASCRQVGGSAPVSKDERPPPSSESNALTVRGKWDNFVSETASLLTLGAGIFNGGTSYLTATDPKYGRGFGALTEDVGASMADIATENFFADFMLASAFHEDPRYFRMGPGHKVMARAVYAVSRTLIVRTDSGGESFDWSNIIGTGMSAALSNTYYPPASRGQHSTVVHFGLSIMGTGLAKLAPEFWPDIQRKFAHKRQ
;
A
#
# COMPACT_ATOMS: atom_id res chain seq x y z
N MET A 1 11.75 69.78 -28.59
CA MET A 1 10.77 69.72 -27.48
C MET A 1 9.96 68.43 -27.65
N ARG A 2 10.11 67.51 -26.68
CA ARG A 2 9.18 66.46 -26.18
C ARG A 2 8.37 65.66 -27.23
N PHE A 3 8.74 64.43 -27.62
CA PHE A 3 8.69 63.15 -26.87
C PHE A 3 7.38 62.91 -26.10
N ILE A 4 6.51 62.02 -26.63
CA ILE A 4 5.69 61.09 -25.84
C ILE A 4 5.73 59.70 -26.53
N LEU A 5 6.61 58.84 -25.99
CA LEU A 5 6.51 57.36 -26.01
C LEU A 5 5.15 56.97 -25.41
N GLY A 6 4.40 56.00 -25.93
CA GLY A 6 4.77 54.59 -25.93
C GLY A 6 4.13 53.90 -24.72
N CYS A 7 3.05 53.15 -24.94
CA CYS A 7 2.53 52.12 -24.02
C CYS A 7 1.79 51.07 -24.86
N VAL A 8 2.55 50.18 -25.49
CA VAL A 8 2.03 48.86 -25.89
C VAL A 8 1.95 48.07 -24.60
N LEU A 9 0.73 47.89 -24.10
CA LEU A 9 0.43 46.96 -23.02
C LEU A 9 0.92 45.56 -23.42
N TRP A 10 2.02 45.12 -22.83
CA TRP A 10 2.34 43.70 -22.74
C TRP A 10 1.26 43.08 -21.86
N ALA A 11 0.21 42.55 -22.49
CA ALA A 11 -0.61 41.55 -21.86
C ALA A 11 0.31 40.34 -21.60
N SER A 12 0.73 40.19 -20.36
CA SER A 12 1.27 38.94 -19.83
C SER A 12 0.21 37.88 -20.08
N LEU A 13 0.34 37.16 -21.21
CA LEU A 13 -0.35 35.91 -21.46
C LEU A 13 -0.03 35.03 -20.25
N ALA A 14 -1.02 34.84 -19.39
CA ALA A 14 -1.04 33.74 -18.46
C ALA A 14 -1.00 32.48 -19.33
N ARG A 15 0.21 31.97 -19.59
CA ARG A 15 0.43 30.65 -20.19
C ARG A 15 -0.28 29.66 -19.27
N GLY A 16 -1.15 28.82 -19.81
CA GLY A 16 -1.82 27.81 -19.01
C GLY A 16 -0.80 26.92 -18.30
N ALA A 17 -1.26 26.40 -17.16
CA ALA A 17 -0.39 25.88 -16.13
C ALA A 17 0.13 24.49 -16.49
N VAL A 18 1.44 24.37 -16.64
CA VAL A 18 2.12 23.08 -16.54
C VAL A 18 1.79 22.49 -15.15
N LEU A 19 1.17 21.30 -15.13
CA LEU A 19 0.60 20.67 -13.94
C LEU A 19 1.62 19.82 -13.17
N THR A 20 2.68 19.38 -13.85
CA THR A 20 3.78 18.59 -13.26
C THR A 20 5.13 19.18 -13.65
N PRO A 21 6.21 18.93 -12.91
CA PRO A 21 7.55 19.25 -13.40
C PRO A 21 7.83 18.56 -14.73
N VAL A 22 8.61 19.18 -15.62
CA VAL A 22 9.17 18.46 -16.76
C VAL A 22 10.15 17.40 -16.24
N TRP A 23 9.91 16.13 -16.54
CA TRP A 23 10.80 15.03 -16.20
C TRP A 23 11.45 14.44 -17.45
N VAL A 24 12.55 13.71 -17.24
CA VAL A 24 13.23 12.95 -18.30
C VAL A 24 12.98 11.46 -18.06
N GLU A 25 12.56 10.76 -19.10
CA GLU A 25 12.22 9.34 -19.07
C GLU A 25 13.10 8.58 -20.06
N LEU A 26 13.65 7.44 -19.62
CA LEU A 26 14.41 6.54 -20.48
C LEU A 26 13.45 5.72 -21.35
N ALA A 27 13.77 5.63 -22.63
CA ALA A 27 12.98 4.96 -23.64
C ALA A 27 13.83 3.89 -24.38
N PRO A 28 13.22 3.02 -25.20
CA PRO A 28 13.94 2.02 -25.97
C PRO A 28 15.08 2.60 -26.83
N ASP A 29 16.03 1.74 -27.18
CA ASP A 29 17.14 2.03 -28.10
C ASP A 29 18.06 3.17 -27.66
N GLY A 30 18.16 3.42 -26.34
CA GLY A 30 18.99 4.49 -25.77
C GLY A 30 18.44 5.90 -26.00
N GLN A 31 17.14 6.01 -26.33
CA GLN A 31 16.44 7.29 -26.44
C GLN A 31 16.04 7.80 -25.05
N ALA A 32 15.97 9.12 -24.89
CA ALA A 32 15.33 9.75 -23.73
C ALA A 32 14.22 10.70 -24.18
N LEU A 33 13.15 10.78 -23.40
CA LEU A 33 11.99 11.63 -23.65
C LEU A 33 11.92 12.69 -22.55
N ALA A 34 11.69 13.95 -22.92
CA ALA A 34 11.19 14.93 -21.97
C ALA A 34 9.67 14.82 -21.92
N ARG A 35 9.08 14.83 -20.73
CA ARG A 35 7.63 14.72 -20.52
C ARG A 35 7.12 15.70 -19.49
N THR A 36 5.87 16.12 -19.66
CA THR A 36 5.14 16.96 -18.70
C THR A 36 3.64 16.82 -18.91
N ILE A 37 2.84 17.07 -17.88
CA ILE A 37 1.38 17.11 -17.98
C ILE A 37 0.92 18.56 -17.88
N VAL A 38 -0.07 18.93 -18.69
CA VAL A 38 -0.50 20.32 -18.86
C VAL A 38 -2.03 20.45 -18.74
N ASP A 39 -2.51 21.66 -18.50
CA ASP A 39 -3.94 21.90 -18.34
C ASP A 39 -4.72 21.76 -19.66
N SER A 40 -4.16 22.31 -20.75
CA SER A 40 -4.67 22.15 -22.11
C SER A 40 -3.59 21.79 -23.13
N GLU A 41 -3.99 21.25 -24.29
CA GLU A 41 -3.06 20.90 -25.38
C GLU A 41 -2.20 22.08 -25.86
N GLN A 42 -2.69 23.32 -25.71
CA GLN A 42 -1.97 24.53 -26.14
C GLN A 42 -0.83 24.92 -25.17
N ASP A 43 -0.78 24.30 -24.00
CA ASP A 43 0.19 24.59 -22.95
C ASP A 43 1.48 23.77 -23.07
N CYS A 44 1.62 22.93 -24.10
CA CYS A 44 2.87 22.18 -24.32
C CYS A 44 4.07 23.13 -24.42
N PRO A 45 5.08 22.99 -23.54
CA PRO A 45 6.16 23.95 -23.50
C PRO A 45 7.17 23.71 -24.63
N VAL A 46 7.98 24.74 -24.87
CA VAL A 46 9.18 24.65 -25.70
C VAL A 46 10.38 24.63 -24.76
N LEU A 47 11.13 23.53 -24.79
CA LEU A 47 12.38 23.37 -24.05
C LEU A 47 13.54 23.96 -24.85
N GLN A 48 14.73 23.99 -24.25
CA GLN A 48 15.97 24.33 -24.94
C GLN A 48 16.97 23.19 -24.79
N ALA A 49 17.37 22.56 -25.91
CA ALA A 49 18.44 21.58 -25.97
C ALA A 49 19.67 22.24 -26.59
N ASP A 50 20.75 22.39 -25.82
CA ASP A 50 21.98 23.08 -26.22
C ASP A 50 21.78 24.48 -26.83
N GLY A 51 20.73 25.17 -26.39
CA GLY A 51 20.34 26.51 -26.86
C GLY A 51 19.40 26.51 -28.07
N ALA A 52 19.18 25.37 -28.71
CA ALA A 52 18.15 25.21 -29.75
C ALA A 52 16.78 24.94 -29.12
N ALA A 53 15.72 25.48 -29.72
CA ALA A 53 14.36 25.23 -29.28
C ALA A 53 13.96 23.77 -29.55
N LEU A 54 13.42 23.10 -28.53
CA LEU A 54 12.87 21.75 -28.60
C LEU A 54 11.39 21.81 -28.22
N ALA A 55 10.52 21.91 -29.23
CA ALA A 55 9.09 21.97 -29.01
C ALA A 55 8.55 20.60 -28.57
N MET A 56 7.75 20.58 -27.50
CA MET A 56 7.02 19.39 -27.08
C MET A 56 5.69 19.29 -27.82
N THR A 57 5.28 18.07 -28.11
CA THR A 57 4.01 17.77 -28.78
C THR A 57 3.08 17.01 -27.85
N VAL A 58 1.78 17.24 -27.98
CA VAL A 58 0.77 16.45 -27.25
C VAL A 58 0.90 14.98 -27.65
N ARG A 59 0.94 14.12 -26.65
CA ARG A 59 0.93 12.68 -26.80
C ARG A 59 -0.46 12.22 -27.23
N ALA A 60 -0.50 11.50 -28.35
CA ALA A 60 -1.74 11.01 -28.93
C ALA A 60 -2.41 9.93 -28.05
N GLY A 61 -3.73 9.78 -28.21
CA GLY A 61 -4.49 8.70 -27.57
C GLY A 61 -4.95 8.99 -26.13
N ALA A 62 -4.98 10.25 -25.71
CA ALA A 62 -5.45 10.64 -24.38
C ALA A 62 -6.88 10.14 -24.11
N PRO A 63 -7.11 9.37 -23.03
CA PRO A 63 -8.47 9.11 -22.55
C PRO A 63 -9.18 10.40 -22.14
N ALA A 64 -10.51 10.45 -22.27
CA ALA A 64 -11.29 11.66 -21.97
C ALA A 64 -11.17 12.15 -20.51
N GLU A 65 -10.93 11.24 -19.57
CA GLU A 65 -10.81 11.50 -18.13
C GLU A 65 -9.42 12.08 -17.74
N PHE A 66 -8.51 12.24 -18.72
CA PHE A 66 -7.10 12.53 -18.52
C PHE A 66 -6.74 13.96 -18.95
N LYS A 67 -5.66 14.49 -18.39
CA LYS A 67 -5.07 15.76 -18.84
C LYS A 67 -4.04 15.49 -19.93
N PRO A 68 -3.85 16.41 -20.89
CA PRO A 68 -2.87 16.22 -21.95
C PRO A 68 -1.46 16.04 -21.39
N ALA A 69 -0.77 15.00 -21.84
CA ALA A 69 0.66 14.82 -21.65
C ALA A 69 1.39 15.34 -22.90
N CYS A 70 2.44 16.12 -22.71
CA CYS A 70 3.33 16.56 -23.77
C CYS A 70 4.63 15.76 -23.70
N GLU A 71 5.20 15.43 -24.86
CA GLU A 71 6.51 14.77 -24.94
C GLU A 71 7.37 15.32 -26.07
N ALA A 72 8.69 15.18 -25.92
CA ALA A 72 9.66 15.42 -26.98
C ALA A 72 10.83 14.45 -26.87
N PRO A 73 11.28 13.82 -27.97
CA PRO A 73 12.54 13.09 -27.97
C PRO A 73 13.70 14.06 -27.77
N ILE A 74 14.55 13.76 -26.77
CA ILE A 74 15.76 14.53 -26.50
C ILE A 74 16.84 14.10 -27.50
N PRO A 75 17.55 15.01 -28.18
CA PRO A 75 18.69 14.64 -29.02
C PRO A 75 19.73 13.83 -28.24
N ARG A 76 20.22 12.72 -28.81
CA ARG A 76 21.12 11.78 -28.10
C ARG A 76 22.45 12.40 -27.69
N ASP A 77 22.91 13.41 -28.43
CA ASP A 77 24.13 14.16 -28.18
C ASP A 77 23.92 15.43 -27.36
N ALA A 78 22.68 15.68 -26.90
CA ALA A 78 22.35 16.85 -26.09
C ALA A 78 23.19 16.87 -24.81
N ARG A 79 23.84 18.00 -24.53
CA ARG A 79 24.66 18.20 -23.32
C ARG A 79 23.95 18.99 -22.24
N ARG A 80 23.00 19.83 -22.63
CA ARG A 80 22.17 20.64 -21.72
C ARG A 80 20.73 20.63 -22.19
N LEU A 81 19.82 20.41 -21.25
CA LEU A 81 18.39 20.56 -21.45
C LEU A 81 17.86 21.58 -20.44
N ARG A 82 17.07 22.56 -20.90
CA ARG A 82 16.56 23.64 -20.04
C ARG A 82 15.09 23.89 -20.27
N TRP A 83 14.41 24.24 -19.19
CA TRP A 83 13.04 24.73 -19.21
C TRP A 83 12.85 25.81 -18.16
N SER A 84 12.23 26.93 -18.54
CA SER A 84 11.99 28.08 -17.65
C SER A 84 13.24 28.52 -16.86
N GLY A 85 14.41 28.48 -17.51
CA GLY A 85 15.70 28.85 -16.92
C GLY A 85 16.34 27.79 -16.01
N LYS A 86 15.62 26.70 -15.67
CA LYS A 86 16.13 25.57 -14.89
C LYS A 86 16.76 24.53 -15.82
N GLU A 87 17.89 23.96 -15.40
CA GLU A 87 18.52 22.83 -16.07
C GLU A 87 17.82 21.53 -15.66
N LEU A 88 17.50 20.70 -16.66
CA LEU A 88 16.87 19.40 -16.49
C LEU A 88 17.94 18.31 -16.55
N PRO A 89 17.83 17.25 -15.73
CA PRO A 89 18.83 16.21 -15.66
C PRO A 89 18.81 15.35 -16.93
N LEU A 90 19.98 15.12 -17.51
CA LEU A 90 20.15 14.27 -18.70
C LEU A 90 20.73 12.90 -18.31
N PRO A 91 20.40 11.83 -19.06
CA PRO A 91 20.98 10.51 -18.84
C PRO A 91 22.50 10.54 -18.97
N LYS A 92 23.18 9.90 -18.02
CA LYS A 92 24.63 9.74 -17.97
C LYS A 92 24.96 8.42 -17.27
N THR A 93 26.21 7.98 -17.30
CA THR A 93 26.62 6.81 -16.52
C THR A 93 26.43 7.10 -15.03
N PRO A 94 25.51 6.41 -14.34
CA PRO A 94 25.15 6.79 -12.99
C PRO A 94 26.26 6.42 -12.01
N GLN A 95 26.54 7.33 -11.09
CA GLN A 95 27.26 7.07 -9.84
C GLN A 95 26.28 6.85 -8.69
N GLU A 96 25.07 7.40 -8.77
CA GLU A 96 24.00 7.17 -7.80
C GLU A 96 22.70 6.77 -8.52
N VAL A 97 22.13 5.63 -8.14
CA VAL A 97 20.83 5.16 -8.61
C VAL A 97 19.88 5.04 -7.42
N VAL A 98 18.64 5.49 -7.56
CA VAL A 98 17.59 5.24 -6.57
C VAL A 98 16.60 4.21 -7.11
N VAL A 99 16.21 3.25 -6.27
CA VAL A 99 15.20 2.24 -6.58
C VAL A 99 14.13 2.23 -5.48
N PHE A 100 12.86 2.27 -5.88
CA PHE A 100 11.67 2.20 -5.02
C PHE A 100 10.42 1.91 -5.87
N GLY A 101 9.32 1.51 -5.26
CA GLY A 101 8.06 1.21 -5.95
C GLY A 101 6.89 1.15 -5.00
N ASP A 102 5.71 0.79 -5.52
CA ASP A 102 4.52 0.53 -4.72
C ASP A 102 4.11 1.76 -3.89
N THR A 103 3.87 2.87 -4.59
CA THR A 103 3.93 4.21 -3.99
C THR A 103 2.58 4.84 -3.66
N GLY A 104 1.50 4.48 -4.37
CA GLY A 104 0.19 5.13 -4.18
C GLY A 104 -0.51 4.76 -2.88
N CYS A 105 -1.65 5.42 -2.59
CA CYS A 105 -2.40 5.21 -1.35
C CYS A 105 -3.53 4.18 -1.50
N ARG A 106 -3.55 3.14 -0.66
CA ARG A 106 -4.51 2.02 -0.76
C ARG A 106 -5.94 2.39 -0.40
N VAL A 107 -6.84 2.39 -1.40
CA VAL A 107 -8.29 2.49 -1.21
C VAL A 107 -9.02 1.52 -2.16
N LYS A 108 -9.33 0.32 -1.65
CA LYS A 108 -10.01 -0.75 -2.39
C LYS A 108 -11.13 -1.39 -1.55
N GLY A 109 -12.35 -0.89 -1.70
CA GLY A 109 -13.48 -1.26 -0.86
C GLY A 109 -13.15 -0.96 0.60
N VAL A 110 -13.12 -2.01 1.42
CA VAL A 110 -12.83 -1.90 2.87
C VAL A 110 -11.33 -1.86 3.19
N LEU A 111 -10.45 -2.11 2.21
CA LEU A 111 -9.00 -1.98 2.39
C LEU A 111 -8.63 -0.51 2.27
N ILE A 112 -8.36 0.12 3.41
CA ILE A 112 -8.15 1.56 3.54
C ILE A 112 -6.82 1.83 4.23
N GLN A 113 -5.96 2.58 3.55
CA GLN A 113 -4.82 3.30 4.10
C GLN A 113 -5.23 4.76 4.34
N ASN A 114 -4.78 5.34 5.46
CA ASN A 114 -5.01 6.75 5.72
C ASN A 114 -4.06 7.57 4.81
N CYS A 115 -4.62 8.20 3.78
CA CYS A 115 -3.88 9.00 2.82
C CYS A 115 -3.64 10.43 3.27
N ASP A 116 -4.32 10.88 4.32
CA ASP A 116 -4.13 12.21 4.90
C ASP A 116 -3.02 12.23 5.96
N ASP A 117 -2.65 11.06 6.50
CA ASP A 117 -1.56 10.92 7.46
C ASP A 117 -0.22 10.63 6.74
N PRO A 118 0.75 11.56 6.79
CA PRO A 118 2.05 11.37 6.15
C PRO A 118 2.91 10.28 6.78
N ASN A 119 2.56 9.74 7.95
CA ASN A 119 3.22 8.56 8.52
C ASN A 119 2.63 7.26 7.97
N ALA A 120 1.32 7.26 7.67
CA ALA A 120 0.65 6.12 7.09
C ALA A 120 0.88 6.02 5.58
N TRP A 121 1.04 7.15 4.88
CA TRP A 121 1.36 7.20 3.45
C TRP A 121 2.45 8.27 3.15
N PRO A 122 3.75 7.88 3.22
CA PRO A 122 4.86 8.83 3.25
C PRO A 122 5.48 9.18 1.87
N LEU A 123 4.83 8.89 0.74
CA LEU A 123 5.43 9.06 -0.60
C LEU A 123 6.01 10.47 -0.81
N LYS A 124 5.32 11.51 -0.36
CA LYS A 124 5.81 12.90 -0.46
C LYS A 124 7.11 13.13 0.32
N ALA A 125 7.24 12.51 1.50
CA ALA A 125 8.45 12.57 2.31
C ALA A 125 9.57 11.79 1.63
N VAL A 126 9.29 10.56 1.16
CA VAL A 126 10.22 9.73 0.38
C VAL A 126 10.75 10.48 -0.85
N ALA A 127 9.87 11.05 -1.68
CA ALA A 127 10.25 11.82 -2.86
C ALA A 127 11.13 13.04 -2.54
N THR A 128 10.89 13.69 -1.40
CA THR A 128 11.75 14.78 -0.90
C THR A 128 13.14 14.28 -0.50
N ARG A 129 13.23 13.07 0.08
CA ARG A 129 14.53 12.45 0.43
C ARG A 129 15.28 11.96 -0.81
N ILE A 130 14.57 11.47 -1.82
CA ILE A 130 15.15 11.11 -3.13
C ILE A 130 15.76 12.34 -3.79
N GLU A 131 15.03 13.46 -3.87
CA GLU A 131 15.56 14.74 -4.38
C GLU A 131 16.85 15.14 -3.64
N ALA A 132 16.86 15.01 -2.30
CA ALA A 132 18.02 15.36 -1.48
C ALA A 132 19.23 14.43 -1.66
N ALA A 133 19.03 13.19 -2.09
CA ALA A 133 20.12 12.27 -2.42
C ALA A 133 20.90 12.74 -3.66
N ARG A 134 20.20 13.39 -4.60
CA ARG A 134 20.71 13.81 -5.93
C ARG A 134 21.12 12.62 -6.81
N PRO A 135 20.18 11.71 -7.10
CA PRO A 135 20.46 10.56 -7.95
C PRO A 135 20.80 10.98 -9.37
N ASP A 136 21.54 10.13 -10.06
CA ASP A 136 21.79 10.23 -11.50
C ASP A 136 20.75 9.46 -12.33
N LEU A 137 20.03 8.53 -11.70
CA LEU A 137 18.95 7.72 -12.26
C LEU A 137 17.97 7.32 -11.16
N ILE A 138 16.68 7.34 -11.46
CA ILE A 138 15.63 6.77 -10.61
C ILE A 138 14.96 5.62 -11.38
N ILE A 139 14.80 4.47 -10.72
CA ILE A 139 14.09 3.30 -11.24
C ILE A 139 12.88 3.06 -10.34
N HIS A 140 11.68 3.09 -10.93
CA HIS A 140 10.45 2.78 -10.21
C HIS A 140 9.92 1.39 -10.59
N VAL A 141 9.77 0.48 -9.63
CA VAL A 141 9.45 -0.94 -9.85
C VAL A 141 7.94 -1.23 -9.95
N GLY A 142 7.18 -0.28 -10.48
CA GLY A 142 5.72 -0.41 -10.68
C GLY A 142 4.84 -0.04 -9.48
N ASP A 143 3.54 -0.08 -9.74
CA ASP A 143 2.44 0.23 -8.83
C ASP A 143 2.40 1.70 -8.35
N TYR A 144 1.59 2.50 -9.05
CA TYR A 144 1.51 3.94 -8.86
C TYR A 144 0.14 4.37 -8.31
N LEU A 145 -0.95 3.76 -8.81
CA LEU A 145 -2.32 4.14 -8.46
C LEU A 145 -2.98 3.06 -7.59
N TYR A 146 -3.32 3.43 -6.36
CA TYR A 146 -3.90 2.50 -5.37
C TYR A 146 -5.30 2.90 -4.90
N ARG A 147 -5.78 4.10 -5.24
CA ARG A 147 -7.18 4.52 -5.05
C ARG A 147 -8.11 3.94 -6.11
N GLU A 148 -8.30 2.63 -6.09
CA GLU A 148 -9.13 1.89 -7.06
C GLU A 148 -10.64 2.14 -6.90
N SER A 149 -11.07 2.55 -5.71
CA SER A 149 -12.50 2.68 -5.38
C SER A 149 -12.78 3.89 -4.52
N LYS A 150 -14.04 4.33 -4.52
CA LYS A 150 -14.50 5.41 -3.65
C LYS A 150 -14.28 5.03 -2.18
N CYS A 151 -13.71 5.94 -1.41
CA CYS A 151 -13.56 5.81 0.04
C CYS A 151 -14.93 5.58 0.70
N PRO A 152 -15.17 4.41 1.33
CA PRO A 152 -16.46 4.12 1.95
C PRO A 152 -16.60 4.75 3.34
N VAL A 153 -15.49 5.15 3.96
CA VAL A 153 -15.43 5.71 5.31
C VAL A 153 -14.49 6.93 5.32
N PRO A 154 -14.97 8.13 4.97
CA PRO A 154 -14.14 9.34 4.87
C PRO A 154 -13.36 9.67 6.16
N SER A 155 -13.92 9.37 7.34
CA SER A 155 -13.25 9.56 8.64
C SER A 155 -11.98 8.70 8.83
N ALA A 156 -11.72 7.71 7.98
CA ALA A 156 -10.48 6.95 7.96
C ALA A 156 -9.34 7.66 7.20
N GLY A 157 -9.56 8.89 6.73
CA GLY A 157 -8.55 9.70 6.02
C GLY A 157 -8.27 9.20 4.59
N CYS A 158 -9.28 8.60 3.94
CA CYS A 158 -9.17 8.11 2.56
C CYS A 158 -9.94 8.95 1.53
N GLU A 159 -10.53 10.06 1.95
CA GLU A 159 -11.31 10.90 1.05
C GLU A 159 -10.43 11.41 -0.11
N GLY A 160 -11.01 11.53 -1.30
CA GLY A 160 -10.29 11.97 -2.49
C GLY A 160 -10.75 11.30 -3.79
N PRO A 161 -10.06 11.61 -4.90
CA PRO A 161 -10.34 11.01 -6.20
C PRO A 161 -10.05 9.51 -6.20
N TYR A 162 -10.69 8.77 -7.10
CA TYR A 162 -10.51 7.33 -7.25
C TYR A 162 -10.72 6.91 -8.70
N GLY A 163 -10.22 5.73 -9.05
CA GLY A 163 -10.28 5.17 -10.40
C GLY A 163 -9.21 5.74 -11.32
N ASP A 164 -9.09 5.15 -12.51
CA ASP A 164 -8.08 5.52 -13.51
C ASP A 164 -8.48 6.82 -14.22
N ASN A 165 -8.09 7.97 -13.66
CA ASN A 165 -8.30 9.32 -14.18
C ASN A 165 -7.21 10.28 -13.68
N TRP A 166 -7.11 11.46 -14.31
CA TRP A 166 -6.07 12.44 -13.97
C TRP A 166 -6.06 12.83 -12.48
N LEU A 167 -7.22 13.06 -11.87
CA LEU A 167 -7.27 13.51 -10.47
C LEU A 167 -6.64 12.47 -9.55
N THR A 168 -6.91 11.19 -9.78
CA THR A 168 -6.33 10.09 -9.02
C THR A 168 -4.84 9.93 -9.26
N TRP A 169 -4.39 9.94 -10.53
CA TRP A 169 -2.96 9.89 -10.87
C TRP A 169 -2.17 11.04 -10.27
N ASN A 170 -2.75 12.24 -10.28
CA ASN A 170 -2.14 13.40 -9.67
C ASN A 170 -2.07 13.26 -8.14
N ALA A 171 -3.15 12.78 -7.51
CA ALA A 171 -3.18 12.57 -6.06
C ALA A 171 -2.16 11.51 -5.63
N ASP A 172 -2.20 10.31 -6.23
CA ASP A 172 -1.41 9.15 -5.78
C ASP A 172 0.06 9.21 -6.22
N PHE A 173 0.38 9.83 -7.36
CA PHE A 173 1.73 9.80 -7.90
C PHE A 173 2.30 11.18 -8.24
N PHE A 174 1.74 11.92 -9.21
CA PHE A 174 2.45 13.09 -9.75
C PHE A 174 2.67 14.21 -8.74
N ALA A 175 1.67 14.57 -7.93
CA ALA A 175 1.82 15.60 -6.92
C ALA A 175 2.80 15.21 -5.79
N PRO A 176 2.69 14.02 -5.15
CA PRO A 176 3.62 13.63 -4.11
C PRO A 176 5.04 13.33 -4.65
N ALA A 177 5.17 12.80 -5.87
CA ALA A 177 6.46 12.48 -6.50
C ALA A 177 7.14 13.67 -7.21
N ALA A 178 6.49 14.84 -7.31
CA ALA A 178 6.96 15.99 -8.08
C ALA A 178 8.44 16.36 -7.83
N LYS A 179 8.89 16.32 -6.58
CA LYS A 179 10.29 16.61 -6.22
C LYS A 179 11.27 15.61 -6.82
N ALA A 180 10.94 14.31 -6.76
CA ALA A 180 11.78 13.27 -7.35
C ALA A 180 11.71 13.31 -8.88
N LEU A 181 10.53 13.58 -9.47
CA LEU A 181 10.33 13.63 -10.93
C LEU A 181 11.29 14.60 -11.62
N GLY A 182 11.53 15.76 -10.99
CA GLY A 182 12.47 16.75 -11.51
C GLY A 182 13.94 16.56 -11.10
N ALA A 183 14.30 15.48 -10.39
CA ALA A 183 15.63 15.30 -9.79
C ALA A 183 16.62 14.53 -10.68
N ALA A 184 16.15 13.51 -11.41
CA ALA A 184 16.96 12.66 -12.29
C ALA A 184 16.12 12.09 -13.45
N PRO A 185 16.73 11.47 -14.46
CA PRO A 185 16.02 10.64 -15.44
C PRO A 185 15.37 9.42 -14.77
N TRP A 186 14.25 8.96 -15.32
CA TRP A 186 13.45 7.86 -14.79
C TRP A 186 13.39 6.66 -15.73
N ALA A 187 13.44 5.46 -15.16
CA ALA A 187 12.98 4.24 -15.80
C ALA A 187 11.76 3.70 -15.04
N PHE A 188 10.65 3.49 -15.74
CA PHE A 188 9.40 3.03 -15.14
C PHE A 188 9.13 1.57 -15.51
N SER A 189 8.84 0.75 -14.50
CA SER A 189 8.22 -0.57 -14.66
C SER A 189 6.70 -0.45 -14.46
N ARG A 190 5.94 -1.36 -15.08
CA ARG A 190 4.49 -1.46 -14.88
C ARG A 190 4.21 -2.39 -13.71
N GLY A 191 3.29 -2.02 -12.81
CA GLY A 191 2.85 -2.88 -11.74
C GLY A 191 1.46 -3.47 -11.95
N ASN A 192 1.08 -4.41 -11.07
CA ASN A 192 -0.19 -5.10 -11.19
C ASN A 192 -1.39 -4.17 -10.95
N HIS A 193 -1.21 -3.02 -10.28
CA HIS A 193 -2.18 -1.93 -10.14
C HIS A 193 -2.48 -1.21 -11.45
N GLU A 194 -1.60 -1.36 -12.44
CA GLU A 194 -1.79 -0.88 -13.80
C GLU A 194 -2.06 -2.00 -14.80
N SER A 195 -2.44 -3.21 -14.34
CA SER A 195 -2.89 -4.31 -15.21
C SER A 195 -4.18 -3.97 -15.97
N CYS A 196 -4.51 -4.77 -16.99
CA CYS A 196 -5.66 -4.51 -17.87
C CYS A 196 -7.03 -4.45 -17.17
N LYS A 197 -7.14 -5.02 -15.97
CA LYS A 197 -8.36 -4.97 -15.14
C LYS A 197 -8.43 -3.71 -14.26
N ARG A 198 -7.39 -2.87 -14.26
CA ARG A 198 -7.16 -1.77 -13.31
C ARG A 198 -6.70 -0.50 -14.06
N ALA A 199 -5.67 0.20 -13.58
CA ALA A 199 -5.27 1.53 -14.06
C ALA A 199 -4.35 1.52 -15.31
N TRP A 200 -4.63 0.64 -16.28
CA TRP A 200 -3.74 0.47 -17.44
C TRP A 200 -3.69 1.69 -18.36
N LYS A 201 -4.79 2.46 -18.48
CA LYS A 201 -4.80 3.61 -19.41
C LYS A 201 -3.83 4.66 -18.91
N GLY A 202 -3.81 4.87 -17.60
CA GLY A 202 -2.86 5.72 -16.89
C GLY A 202 -1.41 5.40 -17.19
N TRP A 203 -1.04 4.13 -16.99
CA TRP A 203 0.29 3.61 -17.33
C TRP A 203 0.69 3.92 -18.77
N PHE A 204 -0.13 3.46 -19.73
CA PHE A 204 0.22 3.58 -21.14
C PHE A 204 0.24 5.03 -21.64
N TYR A 205 -0.58 5.90 -21.05
CA TYR A 205 -0.64 7.28 -21.46
C TYR A 205 0.46 8.13 -20.83
N TYR A 206 0.68 8.03 -19.51
CA TYR A 206 1.60 8.94 -18.83
C TYR A 206 3.03 8.40 -18.66
N LEU A 207 3.22 7.09 -18.51
CA LEU A 207 4.49 6.50 -18.05
C LEU A 207 5.12 5.50 -19.01
N TYR A 208 4.36 4.92 -19.95
CA TYR A 208 4.91 4.00 -20.93
C TYR A 208 5.71 4.76 -22.00
N PRO A 209 6.97 4.39 -22.29
CA PRO A 209 7.80 5.13 -23.25
C PRO A 209 7.43 4.88 -24.72
N GLY A 210 6.67 3.82 -25.01
CA GLY A 210 6.16 3.53 -26.37
C GLY A 210 4.90 4.33 -26.71
N PRO A 211 4.22 4.03 -27.83
CA PRO A 211 2.92 4.66 -28.16
C PRO A 211 1.79 4.14 -27.25
N PHE A 212 0.74 4.95 -27.07
CA PHE A 212 -0.49 4.51 -26.41
C PHE A 212 -1.20 3.44 -27.27
N PRO A 213 -1.49 2.25 -26.74
CA PRO A 213 -2.12 1.18 -27.52
C PRO A 213 -3.64 1.38 -27.59
N GLY A 214 -4.26 0.91 -28.69
CA GLY A 214 -5.71 1.03 -28.89
C GLY A 214 -6.55 0.15 -27.95
N ALA A 215 -5.94 -0.88 -27.36
CA ALA A 215 -6.52 -1.76 -26.34
C ALA A 215 -5.42 -2.13 -25.34
N CYS A 216 -5.82 -2.62 -24.16
CA CYS A 216 -4.83 -3.07 -23.19
C CYS A 216 -4.07 -4.29 -23.70
N GLU A 217 -2.76 -4.26 -23.55
CA GLU A 217 -1.82 -5.35 -23.82
C GLU A 217 -0.73 -5.38 -22.75
N ASP A 218 0.11 -6.41 -22.77
CA ASP A 218 1.36 -6.42 -22.01
C ASP A 218 2.38 -5.52 -22.71
N SER A 219 3.15 -4.77 -21.92
CA SER A 219 4.20 -3.90 -22.45
C SER A 219 5.34 -4.75 -22.99
N LYS A 220 5.89 -4.35 -24.14
CA LYS A 220 7.05 -5.05 -24.70
C LYS A 220 8.29 -4.80 -23.84
N PRO A 221 9.17 -5.81 -23.64
CA PRO A 221 10.42 -5.58 -22.94
C PRO A 221 11.30 -4.62 -23.73
N TYR A 222 12.03 -3.76 -23.03
CA TYR A 222 12.97 -2.84 -23.65
C TYR A 222 14.21 -2.61 -22.77
N VAL A 223 15.26 -2.06 -23.37
CA VAL A 223 16.48 -1.69 -22.64
C VAL A 223 16.45 -0.19 -22.40
N ALA A 224 16.40 0.21 -21.12
CA ALA A 224 16.62 1.58 -20.68
C ALA A 224 18.11 1.80 -20.45
N GLU A 225 18.70 2.80 -21.11
CA GLU A 225 20.13 3.09 -21.03
C GLU A 225 20.42 4.40 -20.29
N ALA A 226 21.20 4.31 -19.22
CA ALA A 226 21.76 5.47 -18.51
C ALA A 226 23.28 5.45 -18.67
N GLY A 227 23.77 6.09 -19.74
CA GLY A 227 25.17 6.08 -20.14
C GLY A 227 25.68 4.67 -20.44
N LYS A 228 26.29 4.01 -19.45
CA LYS A 228 26.82 2.64 -19.60
C LYS A 228 25.99 1.58 -18.88
N LEU A 229 25.09 1.98 -17.99
CA LEU A 229 24.21 1.07 -17.29
C LEU A 229 23.02 0.75 -18.19
N ARG A 230 22.78 -0.53 -18.44
CA ARG A 230 21.66 -1.04 -19.23
C ARG A 230 20.69 -1.80 -18.32
N VAL A 231 19.47 -1.29 -18.21
CA VAL A 231 18.41 -1.91 -17.41
C VAL A 231 17.35 -2.49 -18.34
N GLY A 232 17.14 -3.80 -18.28
CA GLY A 232 16.06 -4.47 -18.99
C GLY A 232 14.75 -4.26 -18.27
N MET A 233 13.83 -3.54 -18.88
CA MET A 233 12.49 -3.29 -18.35
C MET A 233 11.58 -4.42 -18.79
N LEU A 234 11.08 -5.21 -17.85
CA LEU A 234 10.29 -6.42 -18.07
C LEU A 234 8.87 -6.24 -17.50
N ASP A 235 7.84 -6.49 -18.32
CA ASP A 235 6.45 -6.39 -17.86
C ASP A 235 5.95 -7.70 -17.25
N THR A 236 5.91 -7.72 -15.90
CA THR A 236 5.33 -8.79 -15.10
C THR A 236 4.01 -8.38 -14.44
N ALA A 237 3.37 -7.28 -14.85
CA ALA A 237 2.18 -6.73 -14.19
C ALA A 237 0.96 -7.67 -14.21
N ALA A 238 0.84 -8.50 -15.24
CA ALA A 238 -0.31 -9.41 -15.41
C ALA A 238 -0.20 -10.72 -14.61
N THR A 239 0.90 -10.93 -13.87
CA THR A 239 1.14 -12.16 -13.11
C THR A 239 0.22 -12.31 -11.90
N LEU A 240 -0.09 -13.57 -11.56
CA LEU A 240 -0.95 -14.04 -10.48
C LEU A 240 -0.15 -14.79 -9.42
N ASP A 241 -0.24 -14.34 -8.18
CA ASP A 241 0.45 -14.96 -7.05
C ASP A 241 0.08 -16.44 -6.87
N GLY A 242 1.08 -17.32 -6.98
CA GLY A 242 0.98 -18.76 -6.69
C GLY A 242 0.20 -19.60 -7.69
N ASN A 243 -0.33 -19.03 -8.78
CA ASN A 243 -1.14 -19.76 -9.76
C ASN A 243 -1.02 -19.22 -11.19
N GLU A 244 0.20 -18.85 -11.61
CA GLU A 244 0.43 -18.28 -12.94
C GLU A 244 0.14 -19.27 -14.06
N PRO A 245 -0.63 -18.86 -15.09
CA PRO A 245 -0.84 -19.68 -16.27
C PRO A 245 0.48 -20.01 -16.99
N PRO A 246 0.66 -21.25 -17.50
CA PRO A 246 1.88 -21.63 -18.23
C PRO A 246 2.19 -20.74 -19.45
N ALA A 247 1.17 -20.18 -20.10
CA ALA A 247 1.34 -19.28 -21.23
C ALA A 247 2.03 -17.97 -20.82
N ASP A 248 1.69 -17.43 -19.65
CA ASP A 248 2.27 -16.19 -19.15
C ASP A 248 3.73 -16.42 -18.71
N LEU A 249 4.02 -17.54 -18.05
CA LEU A 249 5.41 -17.96 -17.76
C LEU A 249 6.25 -18.14 -19.03
N GLN A 250 5.67 -18.68 -20.11
CA GLN A 250 6.36 -18.82 -21.40
C GLN A 250 6.62 -17.46 -22.05
N ARG A 251 5.67 -16.52 -21.99
CA ARG A 251 5.84 -15.13 -22.46
C ARG A 251 6.99 -14.46 -21.70
N ILE A 252 6.94 -14.49 -20.37
CA ILE A 252 7.97 -13.88 -19.52
C ILE A 252 9.35 -14.51 -19.78
N ALA A 253 9.41 -15.82 -19.99
CA ALA A 253 10.66 -16.48 -20.36
C ALA A 253 11.19 -16.01 -21.73
N ALA A 254 10.31 -15.79 -22.72
CA ALA A 254 10.69 -15.25 -24.02
C ALA A 254 11.19 -13.80 -23.92
N ASP A 255 10.52 -12.97 -23.12
CA ASP A 255 10.91 -11.58 -22.88
C ASP A 255 12.27 -11.49 -22.16
N LEU A 256 12.50 -12.32 -21.14
CA LEU A 256 13.80 -12.47 -20.50
C LEU A 256 14.89 -12.93 -21.48
N ALA A 257 14.58 -13.90 -22.34
CA ALA A 257 15.52 -14.36 -23.35
C ALA A 257 15.87 -13.25 -24.36
N ALA A 258 14.92 -12.37 -24.69
CA ALA A 258 15.16 -11.22 -25.58
C ALA A 258 16.12 -10.19 -24.96
N LEU A 259 16.14 -10.06 -23.63
CA LEU A 259 17.03 -9.18 -22.87
C LEU A 259 18.41 -9.82 -22.56
N SER A 260 18.49 -11.15 -22.59
CA SER A 260 19.70 -11.92 -22.26
C SER A 260 20.95 -11.43 -23.00
N GLY A 261 22.03 -11.17 -22.25
CA GLY A 261 23.31 -10.68 -22.76
C GLY A 261 23.34 -9.19 -23.14
N LYS A 262 22.20 -8.49 -23.10
CA LYS A 262 22.07 -7.08 -23.51
C LYS A 262 21.94 -6.12 -22.33
N VAL A 263 21.73 -6.64 -21.13
CA VAL A 263 21.42 -5.84 -19.94
C VAL A 263 22.35 -6.20 -18.80
N ASP A 264 22.58 -5.23 -17.91
CA ASP A 264 23.34 -5.43 -16.68
C ASP A 264 22.38 -5.78 -15.53
N TRP A 265 21.23 -5.09 -15.48
CA TRP A 265 20.15 -5.31 -14.51
C TRP A 265 18.83 -5.59 -15.22
N VAL A 266 17.89 -6.23 -14.53
CA VAL A 266 16.49 -6.34 -14.96
C VAL A 266 15.62 -5.65 -13.91
N ALA A 267 14.67 -4.82 -14.35
CA ALA A 267 13.64 -4.25 -13.51
C ALA A 267 12.28 -4.79 -13.95
N ASP A 268 11.52 -5.28 -12.98
CA ASP A 268 10.17 -5.79 -13.14
C ASP A 268 9.31 -5.36 -11.94
N HIS A 269 8.13 -5.95 -11.78
CA HIS A 269 7.27 -5.68 -10.64
C HIS A 269 7.12 -6.89 -9.73
N HIS A 270 6.61 -8.03 -10.21
CA HIS A 270 6.52 -9.25 -9.40
C HIS A 270 7.89 -9.91 -9.25
N PRO A 271 8.35 -10.22 -8.03
CA PRO A 271 9.66 -10.83 -7.80
C PRO A 271 9.76 -12.28 -8.31
N PHE A 272 10.98 -12.71 -8.64
CA PHE A 272 11.28 -14.12 -8.99
C PHE A 272 11.49 -15.01 -7.76
N TRP A 273 11.97 -14.40 -6.67
CA TRP A 273 12.23 -15.03 -5.39
C TRP A 273 11.86 -14.08 -4.26
N GLY A 274 11.48 -14.59 -3.11
CA GLY A 274 11.13 -13.80 -1.92
C GLY A 274 11.54 -14.54 -0.66
N PHE A 275 11.23 -14.00 0.51
CA PHE A 275 11.40 -14.68 1.79
C PHE A 275 10.08 -15.22 2.37
N ASP A 276 10.12 -16.41 2.96
CA ASP A 276 9.04 -16.94 3.80
C ASP A 276 9.57 -17.47 5.16
N MET A 277 8.71 -17.53 6.17
CA MET A 277 9.02 -18.10 7.48
C MET A 277 8.88 -19.62 7.47
N VAL A 278 9.92 -20.34 7.91
CA VAL A 278 9.84 -21.78 8.13
C VAL A 278 9.64 -22.10 9.62
N GLY A 279 8.42 -22.51 9.97
CA GLY A 279 8.08 -23.01 11.31
C GLY A 279 8.22 -21.98 12.44
N ALA A 280 8.52 -22.45 13.66
CA ALA A 280 8.70 -21.59 14.85
C ALA A 280 10.11 -20.96 14.96
N SER A 281 10.88 -20.93 13.88
CA SER A 281 12.26 -20.43 13.87
C SER A 281 12.35 -18.98 13.35
N SER A 282 13.37 -18.25 13.77
CA SER A 282 13.66 -16.87 13.32
C SER A 282 14.37 -16.80 11.96
N ASN A 283 14.48 -17.91 11.23
CA ASN A 283 15.23 -17.98 9.99
C ASN A 283 14.27 -17.89 8.80
N ALA A 284 14.33 -16.77 8.07
CA ALA A 284 13.69 -16.64 6.77
C ALA A 284 14.44 -17.48 5.73
N VAL A 285 13.71 -18.21 4.89
CA VAL A 285 14.28 -18.98 3.78
C VAL A 285 13.83 -18.34 2.47
N VAL A 286 14.75 -18.27 1.51
CA VAL A 286 14.40 -17.83 0.16
C VAL A 286 13.45 -18.86 -0.45
N THR A 287 12.21 -18.44 -0.71
CA THR A 287 11.18 -19.24 -1.37
C THR A 287 11.15 -18.98 -2.86
N ARG A 288 10.54 -19.93 -3.56
CA ARG A 288 10.21 -19.74 -4.97
C ARG A 288 9.00 -18.83 -5.04
N GLU A 289 9.10 -17.75 -5.79
CA GLU A 289 7.92 -17.02 -6.21
C GLU A 289 7.40 -17.59 -7.52
N THR A 290 6.27 -17.03 -7.94
CA THR A 290 5.54 -17.38 -9.13
C THR A 290 6.40 -17.42 -10.41
N LEU A 291 7.43 -16.57 -10.53
CA LEU A 291 8.19 -16.38 -11.77
C LEU A 291 9.46 -17.22 -11.92
N GLU A 292 9.93 -17.93 -10.89
CA GLU A 292 11.14 -18.77 -10.98
C GLU A 292 11.13 -19.76 -12.17
N PRO A 293 10.00 -20.41 -12.55
CA PRO A 293 9.96 -21.28 -13.72
C PRO A 293 10.36 -20.57 -15.02
N ALA A 294 9.93 -19.31 -15.21
CA ALA A 294 10.27 -18.52 -16.38
C ALA A 294 11.78 -18.22 -16.44
N TRP A 295 12.37 -17.88 -15.28
CA TRP A 295 13.83 -17.70 -15.17
C TRP A 295 14.61 -18.97 -15.54
N ARG A 296 14.20 -20.12 -14.99
CA ARG A 296 14.84 -21.42 -15.27
C ARG A 296 14.73 -21.82 -16.74
N GLN A 297 13.64 -21.44 -17.41
CA GLN A 297 13.46 -21.68 -18.83
C GLN A 297 14.35 -20.75 -19.67
N ALA A 298 14.37 -19.45 -19.37
CA ALA A 298 15.09 -18.45 -20.15
C ALA A 298 16.62 -18.53 -19.96
N LYS A 299 17.08 -18.85 -18.74
CA LYS A 299 18.50 -18.85 -18.33
C LYS A 299 19.27 -17.61 -18.83
N PRO A 300 18.77 -16.40 -18.53
CA PRO A 300 19.35 -15.18 -19.07
C PRO A 300 20.81 -15.02 -18.61
N GLN A 301 21.64 -14.50 -19.51
CA GLN A 301 23.07 -14.26 -19.27
C GLN A 301 23.32 -12.78 -19.03
N GLY A 302 24.33 -12.45 -18.21
CA GLY A 302 24.77 -11.08 -17.97
C GLY A 302 23.94 -10.28 -16.95
N VAL A 303 22.80 -10.81 -16.48
CA VAL A 303 21.99 -10.15 -15.44
C VAL A 303 22.64 -10.33 -14.08
N ARG A 304 23.07 -9.22 -13.47
CA ARG A 304 23.73 -9.23 -12.13
C ARG A 304 22.78 -8.96 -10.98
N LEU A 305 21.72 -8.20 -11.26
CA LEU A 305 20.73 -7.76 -10.28
C LEU A 305 19.35 -7.72 -10.92
N VAL A 306 18.37 -8.22 -10.19
CA VAL A 306 16.94 -8.05 -10.48
C VAL A 306 16.36 -7.03 -9.49
N LEU A 307 15.52 -6.13 -9.98
CA LEU A 307 14.85 -5.08 -9.21
C LEU A 307 13.34 -5.28 -9.33
N SER A 308 12.67 -5.58 -8.22
CA SER A 308 11.24 -5.91 -8.18
C SER A 308 10.51 -5.08 -7.12
N GLY A 309 9.18 -5.01 -7.19
CA GLY A 309 8.27 -4.39 -6.21
C GLY A 309 7.29 -5.43 -5.68
N HIS A 310 5.99 -5.09 -5.66
CA HIS A 310 4.82 -5.94 -5.35
C HIS A 310 4.71 -6.36 -3.88
N VAL A 311 5.81 -6.83 -3.30
CA VAL A 311 5.91 -7.15 -1.89
C VAL A 311 6.27 -5.86 -1.14
N HIS A 312 5.35 -5.38 -0.30
CA HIS A 312 5.41 -4.03 0.25
C HIS A 312 6.35 -3.92 1.46
N LEU A 313 7.63 -4.19 1.23
CA LEU A 313 8.74 -4.08 2.16
C LEU A 313 10.07 -4.10 1.39
N PHE A 314 11.19 -3.94 2.10
CA PHE A 314 12.51 -4.13 1.53
C PHE A 314 12.96 -5.58 1.69
N GLU A 315 13.41 -6.20 0.60
CA GLU A 315 14.20 -7.44 0.66
C GLU A 315 15.43 -7.34 -0.23
N PHE A 316 16.57 -7.79 0.27
CA PHE A 316 17.73 -8.06 -0.56
C PHE A 316 18.10 -9.54 -0.49
N LEU A 317 18.01 -10.23 -1.62
CA LEU A 317 18.31 -11.64 -1.75
C LEU A 317 19.70 -11.80 -2.39
N VAL A 318 20.64 -12.36 -1.63
CA VAL A 318 21.99 -12.67 -2.13
C VAL A 318 21.89 -13.78 -3.17
N GLY A 319 22.52 -13.59 -4.32
CA GLY A 319 22.54 -14.54 -5.43
C GLY A 319 23.29 -15.84 -5.09
N THR A 320 23.07 -16.86 -5.91
CA THR A 320 23.77 -18.14 -5.84
C THR A 320 24.26 -18.53 -7.25
N GLY A 321 24.96 -19.66 -7.39
CA GLY A 321 25.35 -20.15 -8.73
C GLY A 321 24.17 -20.41 -9.70
N GLN A 322 22.91 -20.39 -9.23
CA GLN A 322 21.71 -20.63 -10.06
C GLN A 322 20.80 -19.41 -10.23
N ARG A 323 20.99 -18.32 -9.46
CA ARG A 323 20.16 -17.11 -9.52
C ARG A 323 20.97 -15.84 -9.19
N PRO A 324 20.67 -14.69 -9.82
CA PRO A 324 21.33 -13.43 -9.51
C PRO A 324 20.93 -12.90 -8.13
N ASN A 325 21.51 -11.78 -7.75
CA ASN A 325 21.01 -11.00 -6.62
C ASN A 325 19.65 -10.39 -7.01
N GLN A 326 18.76 -10.19 -6.04
CA GLN A 326 17.51 -9.49 -6.25
C GLN A 326 17.26 -8.48 -5.13
N LEU A 327 16.85 -7.28 -5.51
CA LEU A 327 16.32 -6.26 -4.60
C LEU A 327 14.81 -6.16 -4.84
N ILE A 328 14.04 -6.37 -3.76
CA ILE A 328 12.63 -6.02 -3.68
C ILE A 328 12.55 -4.67 -2.98
N ALA A 329 11.99 -3.67 -3.66
CA ALA A 329 11.91 -2.29 -3.23
C ALA A 329 10.46 -1.77 -3.25
N GLY A 330 9.52 -2.56 -2.69
CA GLY A 330 8.11 -2.21 -2.61
C GLY A 330 7.73 -1.38 -1.39
N ASP A 331 8.70 -0.76 -0.73
CA ASP A 331 8.56 0.01 0.50
C ASP A 331 8.26 1.50 0.27
N GLY A 332 7.89 1.91 -0.96
CA GLY A 332 7.86 3.32 -1.36
C GLY A 332 6.70 4.16 -0.81
N GLY A 333 5.57 3.54 -0.43
CA GLY A 333 4.50 4.29 0.22
C GLY A 333 3.19 3.55 0.49
N THR A 334 2.77 2.62 -0.35
CA THR A 334 1.53 1.86 -0.14
C THR A 334 1.61 1.02 1.13
N GLN A 335 0.47 0.70 1.74
CA GLN A 335 0.41 -0.04 3.00
C GLN A 335 1.32 -1.28 3.00
N LEU A 336 2.31 -1.28 3.92
CA LEU A 336 3.30 -2.33 4.09
C LEU A 336 2.66 -3.69 4.37
N ASP A 337 3.28 -4.75 3.85
CA ASP A 337 2.88 -6.12 4.10
C ASP A 337 3.34 -6.56 5.49
N ALA A 338 2.65 -7.51 6.11
CA ALA A 338 3.07 -8.03 7.41
C ALA A 338 4.45 -8.72 7.31
N GLY A 339 5.51 -8.02 7.70
CA GLY A 339 6.88 -8.43 7.41
C GLY A 339 7.59 -9.24 8.51
N ILE A 340 8.73 -9.83 8.13
CA ILE A 340 9.71 -10.46 9.01
C ILE A 340 10.85 -9.44 9.26
N THR A 341 10.79 -8.68 10.34
CA THR A 341 11.87 -7.71 10.65
C THR A 341 13.11 -8.42 11.19
N GLY A 342 14.29 -8.04 10.70
CA GLY A 342 15.57 -8.40 11.31
C GLY A 342 16.13 -9.77 10.91
N ALA A 343 15.60 -10.41 9.86
CA ALA A 343 16.18 -11.63 9.31
C ALA A 343 17.48 -11.31 8.55
N ALA A 344 18.55 -11.00 9.27
CA ALA A 344 19.91 -11.04 8.72
C ALA A 344 20.28 -12.52 8.53
N ALA A 345 20.14 -13.03 7.32
CA ALA A 345 20.53 -14.39 6.97
C ALA A 345 21.77 -14.35 6.05
N SER A 346 22.53 -15.43 5.99
CA SER A 346 23.55 -15.64 4.96
C SER A 346 23.00 -15.57 3.52
N ALA A 347 21.68 -15.55 3.37
CA ALA A 347 20.95 -15.46 2.11
C ALA A 347 20.38 -14.06 1.80
N GLY A 348 20.47 -13.07 2.70
CA GLY A 348 19.90 -11.74 2.47
C GLY A 348 19.49 -10.93 3.71
N SER A 349 18.63 -9.93 3.51
CA SER A 349 18.07 -9.06 4.55
C SER A 349 16.66 -8.61 4.21
N VAL A 350 15.82 -8.42 5.23
CA VAL A 350 14.44 -7.92 5.12
C VAL A 350 14.25 -6.78 6.11
N GLU A 351 13.55 -5.72 5.70
CA GLU A 351 13.22 -4.58 6.55
C GLU A 351 11.79 -4.09 6.30
N HIS A 352 11.09 -3.75 7.39
CA HIS A 352 9.69 -3.35 7.39
C HIS A 352 9.56 -1.90 7.87
N ASP A 353 9.91 -0.96 6.99
CA ASP A 353 9.74 0.48 7.14
C ASP A 353 9.50 1.06 5.74
N PHE A 354 8.86 2.22 5.65
CA PHE A 354 8.72 2.92 4.39
C PHE A 354 10.03 3.58 3.98
N GLY A 355 10.43 3.46 2.72
CA GLY A 355 11.75 3.90 2.30
C GLY A 355 12.00 3.92 0.81
N PHE A 356 13.29 3.93 0.50
CA PHE A 356 13.86 3.85 -0.83
C PHE A 356 15.31 3.38 -0.70
N THR A 357 15.81 2.71 -1.74
CA THR A 357 17.19 2.23 -1.76
C THR A 357 18.07 3.14 -2.62
N VAL A 358 19.14 3.67 -2.04
CA VAL A 358 20.20 4.39 -2.76
C VAL A 358 21.31 3.42 -3.10
N MET A 359 21.67 3.32 -4.37
CA MET A 359 22.79 2.53 -4.87
C MET A 359 23.91 3.47 -5.32
N THR A 360 25.04 3.44 -4.64
CA THR A 360 26.21 4.27 -4.96
C THR A 360 27.29 3.41 -5.61
N ARG A 361 27.87 3.90 -6.70
CA ARG A 361 28.94 3.21 -7.41
C ARG A 361 30.18 3.14 -6.51
N ALA A 362 30.67 1.92 -6.31
CA ALA A 362 31.94 1.64 -5.65
C ALA A 362 33.03 1.33 -6.70
N PRO A 363 34.34 1.38 -6.35
CA PRO A 363 35.42 1.08 -7.29
C PRO A 363 35.31 -0.28 -7.97
N ALA A 364 34.77 -1.29 -7.27
CA ALA A 364 34.59 -2.65 -7.76
C ALA A 364 33.20 -3.21 -7.44
N GLY A 365 32.14 -2.40 -7.61
CA GLY A 365 30.78 -2.82 -7.30
C GLY A 365 29.79 -1.68 -7.13
N TRP A 366 28.75 -1.96 -6.35
CA TRP A 366 27.76 -1.01 -5.88
C TRP A 366 27.56 -1.20 -4.37
N ASP A 367 27.45 -0.09 -3.64
CA ASP A 367 27.01 -0.07 -2.26
C ASP A 367 25.55 0.36 -2.23
N LEU A 368 24.69 -0.46 -1.65
CA LEU A 368 23.26 -0.21 -1.52
C LEU A 368 22.98 0.24 -0.09
N MET A 369 22.12 1.24 0.06
CA MET A 369 21.69 1.78 1.34
C MET A 369 20.18 1.97 1.34
N LEU A 370 19.46 1.14 2.09
CA LEU A 370 18.06 1.39 2.39
C LEU A 370 17.96 2.58 3.34
N LYS A 371 17.16 3.58 2.94
CA LYS A 371 16.83 4.74 3.78
C LYS A 371 15.33 4.80 3.97
N ASN A 372 14.87 5.03 5.20
CA ASN A 372 13.45 5.24 5.44
C ASN A 372 12.95 6.62 5.01
N SER A 373 11.65 6.86 5.15
CA SER A 373 10.96 8.12 4.85
C SER A 373 11.55 9.36 5.57
N ARG A 374 12.24 9.16 6.70
CA ARG A 374 12.97 10.20 7.43
C ARG A 374 14.40 10.43 6.92
N GLY A 375 14.90 9.57 6.03
CA GLY A 375 16.26 9.57 5.52
C GLY A 375 17.27 8.82 6.39
N THR A 376 16.80 8.05 7.37
CA THR A 376 17.66 7.24 8.25
C THR A 376 18.10 5.99 7.51
N ALA A 377 19.39 5.71 7.51
CA ALA A 377 19.96 4.48 6.96
C ALA A 377 19.59 3.27 7.83
N LEU A 378 19.01 2.23 7.22
CA LEU A 378 18.58 1.01 7.91
C LEU A 378 19.48 -0.17 7.53
N ILE A 379 19.53 -0.51 6.25
CA ILE A 379 20.31 -1.63 5.70
C ILE A 379 21.38 -1.12 4.77
N GLY A 380 22.60 -1.65 4.90
CA GLY A 380 23.69 -1.46 3.96
C GLY A 380 24.09 -2.78 3.33
N CYS A 381 24.11 -2.86 2.01
CA CYS A 381 24.58 -4.04 1.28
C CYS A 381 25.74 -3.69 0.34
N ALA A 382 26.70 -4.59 0.23
CA ALA A 382 27.76 -4.52 -0.77
C ALA A 382 27.43 -5.51 -1.90
N LEU A 383 27.38 -5.01 -3.13
CA LEU A 383 27.20 -5.78 -4.36
C LEU A 383 28.47 -5.67 -5.21
N PRO A 384 29.49 -6.50 -4.96
CA PRO A 384 30.74 -6.43 -5.70
C PRO A 384 30.56 -6.82 -7.17
N ASP A 385 31.45 -6.36 -8.04
CA ASP A 385 31.50 -6.77 -9.45
C ASP A 385 31.83 -8.26 -9.57
N ASN A 386 32.63 -8.78 -8.64
CA ASN A 386 32.99 -10.19 -8.51
C ASN A 386 32.86 -10.66 -7.06
N GLY A 387 32.30 -11.85 -6.83
CA GLY A 387 32.11 -12.42 -5.49
C GLY A 387 30.66 -12.34 -5.00
N ALA A 388 30.45 -12.74 -3.74
CA ALA A 388 29.13 -12.77 -3.14
C ALA A 388 28.73 -11.39 -2.60
N ALA A 389 27.46 -11.02 -2.78
CA ALA A 389 26.90 -9.86 -2.10
C ALA A 389 26.77 -10.13 -0.59
N SER A 390 26.74 -9.07 0.21
CA SER A 390 26.53 -9.17 1.65
C SER A 390 25.73 -7.97 2.14
N CYS A 391 24.95 -8.16 3.21
CA CYS A 391 24.17 -7.10 3.83
C CYS A 391 24.42 -7.07 5.33
N ARG A 392 24.27 -5.88 5.91
CA ARG A 392 24.28 -5.68 7.36
C ARG A 392 23.29 -4.58 7.74
N GLN A 393 22.79 -4.70 8.96
CA GLN A 393 22.09 -3.61 9.63
C GLN A 393 23.09 -2.47 9.87
N VAL A 394 22.72 -1.24 9.49
CA VAL A 394 23.56 -0.04 9.61
C VAL A 394 23.00 0.90 10.66
N GLY A 395 21.69 0.95 10.80
CA GLY A 395 20.99 1.61 11.89
C GLY A 395 19.90 0.69 12.40
N GLY A 396 19.51 0.85 13.66
CA GLY A 396 18.21 0.36 14.05
C GLY A 396 17.17 1.21 13.32
N SER A 397 16.27 0.59 12.56
CA SER A 397 14.89 1.01 12.69
C SER A 397 14.63 1.06 14.20
N ALA A 398 14.08 2.15 14.72
CA ALA A 398 13.51 2.06 16.06
C ALA A 398 12.67 0.78 16.04
N PRO A 399 12.98 -0.23 16.86
CA PRO A 399 12.27 -1.48 16.73
C PRO A 399 10.81 -1.12 16.95
N VAL A 400 9.92 -1.57 16.06
CA VAL A 400 8.57 -1.90 16.54
C VAL A 400 8.84 -3.08 17.48
N SER A 401 9.04 -2.75 18.75
CA SER A 401 9.71 -3.60 19.71
C SER A 401 8.96 -4.91 19.92
N LYS A 402 9.70 -6.03 19.85
CA LYS A 402 9.21 -7.36 20.29
C LYS A 402 9.16 -7.49 21.82
N ASP A 403 9.67 -6.52 22.57
CA ASP A 403 9.64 -6.48 24.05
C ASP A 403 9.14 -5.15 24.62
N GLU A 404 8.47 -4.31 23.81
CA GLU A 404 7.57 -3.33 24.38
C GLU A 404 6.34 -4.13 24.81
N ARG A 405 6.18 -4.27 26.13
CA ARG A 405 4.86 -3.98 26.69
C ARG A 405 4.40 -2.73 25.94
N PRO A 406 3.31 -2.81 25.15
CA PRO A 406 3.03 -1.87 24.08
C PRO A 406 3.32 -0.46 24.57
N PRO A 407 4.06 0.38 23.82
CA PRO A 407 4.15 1.79 24.20
C PRO A 407 2.70 2.21 24.39
N PRO A 408 2.34 2.87 25.53
CA PRO A 408 0.95 3.15 25.84
C PRO A 408 0.34 3.75 24.59
N SER A 409 -0.48 2.91 23.92
CA SER A 409 -0.86 3.06 22.53
C SER A 409 -1.06 4.52 22.22
N SER A 410 -0.11 5.17 21.54
CA SER A 410 -0.16 6.57 21.11
C SER A 410 -0.78 7.62 22.04
N GLU A 411 -1.00 7.47 23.35
CA GLU A 411 -2.20 8.10 23.92
C GLU A 411 -3.36 8.04 22.90
N SER A 412 -3.92 6.86 22.65
CA SER A 412 -5.34 6.83 22.34
C SER A 412 -5.91 7.45 23.59
N ASN A 413 -6.11 8.77 23.54
CA ASN A 413 -6.66 9.52 24.65
C ASN A 413 -7.80 8.65 25.14
N ALA A 414 -7.77 8.30 26.42
CA ALA A 414 -8.86 7.59 27.05
C ALA A 414 -10.15 8.16 26.47
N LEU A 415 -11.01 7.29 25.92
CA LEU A 415 -12.18 7.79 25.24
C LEU A 415 -12.88 8.73 26.22
N THR A 416 -13.03 9.99 25.83
CA THR A 416 -13.85 10.91 26.62
C THR A 416 -15.25 10.31 26.73
N VAL A 417 -16.06 10.76 27.69
CA VAL A 417 -17.46 10.31 27.77
C VAL A 417 -18.17 10.44 26.40
N ARG A 418 -17.84 11.49 25.63
CA ARG A 418 -18.31 11.66 24.25
C ARG A 418 -17.72 10.62 23.28
N GLY A 419 -16.44 10.31 23.39
CA GLY A 419 -15.81 9.24 22.60
C GLY A 419 -16.42 7.86 22.87
N LYS A 420 -16.80 7.57 24.11
CA LYS A 420 -17.50 6.31 24.47
C LYS A 420 -18.93 6.29 23.92
N TRP A 421 -19.61 7.44 23.91
CA TRP A 421 -20.91 7.60 23.24
C TRP A 421 -20.78 7.34 21.73
N ASP A 422 -19.80 7.95 21.07
CA ASP A 422 -19.57 7.78 19.64
C ASP A 422 -19.19 6.31 19.31
N ASN A 423 -18.41 5.65 20.19
CA ASN A 423 -18.11 4.22 20.07
C ASN A 423 -19.40 3.38 20.11
N PHE A 424 -20.22 3.55 21.16
CA PHE A 424 -21.52 2.87 21.30
C PHE A 424 -22.39 3.03 20.04
N VAL A 425 -22.53 4.25 19.54
CA VAL A 425 -23.35 4.52 18.34
C VAL A 425 -22.76 3.82 17.12
N SER A 426 -21.46 3.93 16.90
CA SER A 426 -20.78 3.34 15.73
C SER A 426 -20.82 1.80 15.73
N GLU A 427 -20.66 1.19 16.91
CA GLU A 427 -20.68 -0.25 17.11
C GLU A 427 -22.08 -0.81 16.91
N THR A 428 -23.09 -0.15 17.50
CA THR A 428 -24.50 -0.54 17.37
C THR A 428 -24.99 -0.41 15.92
N ALA A 429 -24.55 0.63 15.20
CA ALA A 429 -24.93 0.85 13.80
C ALA A 429 -24.08 0.07 12.79
N SER A 430 -23.10 -0.73 13.24
CA SER A 430 -22.20 -1.44 12.34
C SER A 430 -22.91 -2.55 11.56
N LEU A 431 -22.47 -2.79 10.32
CA LEU A 431 -22.98 -3.91 9.51
C LEU A 431 -22.74 -5.28 10.17
N LEU A 432 -21.67 -5.39 10.97
CA LEU A 432 -21.38 -6.61 11.72
C LEU A 432 -22.44 -6.83 12.81
N THR A 433 -22.80 -5.79 13.55
CA THR A 433 -23.84 -5.83 14.59
C THR A 433 -25.23 -6.08 13.99
N LEU A 434 -25.55 -5.44 12.86
CA LEU A 434 -26.79 -5.73 12.12
C LEU A 434 -26.84 -7.19 11.64
N GLY A 435 -25.72 -7.73 11.17
CA GLY A 435 -25.61 -9.14 10.82
C GLY A 435 -25.78 -10.06 12.02
N ALA A 436 -25.12 -9.73 13.14
CA ALA A 436 -25.18 -10.49 14.38
C ALA A 436 -26.60 -10.54 14.97
N GLY A 437 -27.32 -9.42 14.99
CA GLY A 437 -28.67 -9.41 15.53
C GLY A 437 -29.68 -10.17 14.66
N ILE A 438 -29.53 -10.14 13.32
CA ILE A 438 -30.32 -11.00 12.41
C ILE A 438 -30.01 -12.47 12.67
N PHE A 439 -28.73 -12.82 12.80
CA PHE A 439 -28.30 -14.19 13.07
C PHE A 439 -28.86 -14.68 14.42
N ASN A 440 -28.66 -13.93 15.50
CA ASN A 440 -29.11 -14.29 16.85
C ASN A 440 -30.64 -14.40 16.93
N GLY A 441 -31.38 -13.44 16.35
CA GLY A 441 -32.85 -13.49 16.31
C GLY A 441 -33.35 -14.66 15.48
N GLY A 442 -32.73 -14.92 14.32
CA GLY A 442 -33.05 -16.07 13.48
C GLY A 442 -32.74 -17.41 14.16
N THR A 443 -31.63 -17.53 14.89
CA THR A 443 -31.28 -18.73 15.66
C THR A 443 -32.28 -18.96 16.78
N SER A 444 -32.69 -17.90 17.49
CA SER A 444 -33.69 -17.99 18.55
C SER A 444 -35.04 -18.45 18.01
N TYR A 445 -35.48 -17.86 16.89
CA TYR A 445 -36.67 -18.30 16.16
C TYR A 445 -36.59 -19.78 15.77
N LEU A 446 -35.48 -20.22 15.17
CA LEU A 446 -35.33 -21.60 14.68
C LEU A 446 -35.31 -22.62 15.82
N THR A 447 -34.55 -22.33 16.88
CA THR A 447 -34.34 -23.24 18.01
C THR A 447 -35.41 -23.15 19.08
N ALA A 448 -36.34 -22.20 18.97
CA ALA A 448 -37.38 -21.91 19.95
C ALA A 448 -36.81 -21.62 21.36
N THR A 449 -35.64 -20.98 21.40
CA THR A 449 -35.06 -20.42 22.63
C THR A 449 -35.66 -19.06 22.95
N ASP A 450 -35.33 -18.49 24.10
CA ASP A 450 -35.78 -17.14 24.44
C ASP A 450 -35.16 -16.10 23.46
N PRO A 451 -35.90 -15.07 23.03
CA PRO A 451 -37.31 -14.80 23.34
C PRO A 451 -38.30 -15.69 22.56
N LYS A 452 -39.42 -16.07 23.20
CA LYS A 452 -40.41 -17.01 22.63
C LYS A 452 -41.62 -16.30 22.04
N TYR A 453 -41.46 -15.61 20.91
CA TYR A 453 -42.57 -14.95 20.21
C TYR A 453 -43.48 -15.90 19.41
N GLY A 454 -43.06 -17.16 19.25
CA GLY A 454 -43.86 -18.21 18.60
C GLY A 454 -43.35 -18.53 17.20
N ARG A 455 -44.26 -18.73 16.24
CA ARG A 455 -43.93 -19.16 14.86
C ARG A 455 -44.64 -18.28 13.84
N GLY A 456 -44.03 -18.11 12.67
CA GLY A 456 -44.53 -17.26 11.58
C GLY A 456 -43.63 -16.05 11.34
N PHE A 457 -43.86 -15.34 10.22
CA PHE A 457 -43.01 -14.22 9.80
C PHE A 457 -42.99 -13.07 10.82
N GLY A 458 -44.13 -12.78 11.48
CA GLY A 458 -44.21 -11.79 12.54
C GLY A 458 -43.31 -12.13 13.74
N ALA A 459 -43.36 -13.38 14.21
CA ALA A 459 -42.50 -13.83 15.31
C ALA A 459 -41.00 -13.74 14.96
N LEU A 460 -40.61 -14.10 13.72
CA LEU A 460 -39.23 -13.92 13.26
C LEU A 460 -38.78 -12.45 13.30
N THR A 461 -39.65 -11.51 12.88
CA THR A 461 -39.33 -10.09 12.95
C THR A 461 -39.24 -9.58 14.39
N GLU A 462 -40.06 -10.11 15.29
CA GLU A 462 -40.02 -9.80 16.72
C GLU A 462 -38.75 -10.35 17.38
N ASP A 463 -38.32 -11.58 17.04
CA ASP A 463 -37.07 -12.19 17.52
C ASP A 463 -35.84 -11.39 17.07
N VAL A 464 -35.81 -10.95 15.80
CA VAL A 464 -34.74 -10.09 15.29
C VAL A 464 -34.78 -8.71 15.95
N GLY A 465 -35.97 -8.13 16.15
CA GLY A 465 -36.13 -6.86 16.83
C GLY A 465 -35.67 -6.89 18.29
N ALA A 466 -36.02 -7.96 19.01
CA ALA A 466 -35.61 -8.18 20.39
C ALA A 466 -34.08 -8.35 20.49
N SER A 467 -33.48 -9.15 19.60
CA SER A 467 -32.03 -9.32 19.49
C SER A 467 -31.30 -7.99 19.21
N MET A 468 -31.85 -7.12 18.36
CA MET A 468 -31.30 -5.78 18.12
C MET A 468 -31.41 -4.88 19.36
N ALA A 469 -32.52 -4.97 20.09
CA ALA A 469 -32.71 -4.24 21.35
C ALA A 469 -31.72 -4.72 22.43
N ASP A 470 -31.47 -6.02 22.52
CA ASP A 470 -30.49 -6.60 23.44
C ASP A 470 -29.08 -6.07 23.16
N ILE A 471 -28.63 -6.11 21.90
CA ILE A 471 -27.31 -5.59 21.52
C ILE A 471 -27.22 -4.08 21.77
N ALA A 472 -28.25 -3.31 21.39
CA ALA A 472 -28.23 -1.86 21.59
C ALA A 472 -28.19 -1.48 23.07
N THR A 473 -28.94 -2.20 23.92
CA THR A 473 -28.96 -1.93 25.37
C THR A 473 -27.71 -2.44 26.07
N GLU A 474 -27.12 -3.56 25.62
CA GLU A 474 -25.83 -4.05 26.08
C GLU A 474 -24.71 -3.05 25.76
N ASN A 475 -24.58 -2.61 24.51
CA ASN A 475 -23.57 -1.61 24.14
C ASN A 475 -23.79 -0.28 24.86
N PHE A 476 -25.05 0.13 25.08
CA PHE A 476 -25.35 1.34 25.84
C PHE A 476 -24.89 1.23 27.30
N PHE A 477 -25.21 0.14 27.98
CA PHE A 477 -24.87 -0.03 29.39
C PHE A 477 -23.40 -0.36 29.60
N ALA A 478 -22.84 -1.30 28.82
CA ALA A 478 -21.46 -1.73 28.92
C ALA A 478 -20.50 -0.69 28.33
N ASP A 479 -20.62 -0.40 27.04
CA ASP A 479 -19.58 0.33 26.30
C ASP A 479 -19.63 1.85 26.49
N PHE A 480 -20.80 2.38 26.84
CA PHE A 480 -20.97 3.80 27.11
C PHE A 480 -21.13 4.10 28.60
N MET A 481 -22.25 3.69 29.21
CA MET A 481 -22.63 4.18 30.53
C MET A 481 -21.66 3.72 31.63
N LEU A 482 -21.43 2.41 31.75
CA LEU A 482 -20.58 1.85 32.79
C LEU A 482 -19.10 1.98 32.45
N ALA A 483 -18.71 1.82 31.19
CA ALA A 483 -17.35 2.13 30.78
C ALA A 483 -16.96 3.58 31.11
N SER A 484 -17.89 4.55 30.96
CA SER A 484 -17.68 5.94 31.40
C SER A 484 -17.58 6.07 32.93
N ALA A 485 -18.42 5.34 33.67
CA ALA A 485 -18.47 5.40 35.14
C ALA A 485 -17.28 4.71 35.82
N PHE A 486 -16.79 3.61 35.26
CA PHE A 486 -15.70 2.80 35.80
C PHE A 486 -14.34 3.13 35.20
N HIS A 487 -14.28 4.06 34.25
CA HIS A 487 -13.07 4.43 33.54
C HIS A 487 -12.42 3.24 32.81
N GLU A 488 -13.26 2.47 32.11
CA GLU A 488 -12.87 1.31 31.30
C GLU A 488 -12.96 1.65 29.80
N ASP A 489 -12.05 1.13 29.00
CA ASP A 489 -12.01 1.35 27.56
C ASP A 489 -12.77 0.21 26.85
N PRO A 490 -13.91 0.51 26.21
CA PRO A 490 -14.77 -0.51 25.62
C PRO A 490 -14.18 -1.15 24.34
N ARG A 491 -13.12 -0.56 23.78
CA ARG A 491 -12.59 -1.00 22.49
C ARG A 491 -11.87 -2.34 22.59
N TYR A 492 -12.10 -3.19 21.59
CA TYR A 492 -11.32 -4.42 21.45
C TYR A 492 -9.92 -4.13 20.90
N PHE A 493 -8.88 -4.42 21.69
CA PHE A 493 -7.49 -4.31 21.28
C PHE A 493 -6.98 -5.63 20.72
N ARG A 494 -6.82 -5.68 19.40
CA ARG A 494 -6.44 -6.88 18.66
C ARG A 494 -5.03 -7.37 18.97
N MET A 495 -4.87 -8.69 19.19
CA MET A 495 -3.56 -9.34 19.40
C MET A 495 -2.81 -9.57 18.09
N GLY A 496 -3.53 -9.87 17.00
CA GLY A 496 -3.01 -9.84 15.64
C GLY A 496 -2.20 -11.08 15.22
N PRO A 497 -1.86 -11.20 13.92
CA PRO A 497 -1.36 -12.43 13.30
C PRO A 497 0.04 -12.87 13.76
N GLY A 498 0.78 -12.03 14.48
CA GLY A 498 2.08 -12.38 15.09
C GLY A 498 2.00 -13.44 16.21
N HIS A 499 0.78 -13.83 16.61
CA HIS A 499 0.53 -14.83 17.65
C HIS A 499 -0.14 -16.09 17.09
N LYS A 500 0.06 -17.23 17.75
CA LYS A 500 -0.59 -18.51 17.38
C LYS A 500 -2.11 -18.36 17.40
N VAL A 501 -2.82 -19.01 16.46
CA VAL A 501 -4.29 -18.97 16.36
C VAL A 501 -4.97 -19.27 17.70
N MET A 502 -4.53 -20.30 18.43
CA MET A 502 -5.10 -20.62 19.75
C MET A 502 -4.80 -19.57 20.81
N ALA A 503 -3.62 -18.95 20.80
CA ALA A 503 -3.31 -17.88 21.76
C ALA A 503 -4.20 -16.65 21.53
N ARG A 504 -4.46 -16.33 20.26
CA ARG A 504 -5.35 -15.24 19.85
C ARG A 504 -6.81 -15.51 20.18
N ALA A 505 -7.26 -16.76 19.98
CA ALA A 505 -8.60 -17.16 20.37
C ALA A 505 -8.80 -17.10 21.89
N VAL A 506 -7.84 -17.61 22.66
CA VAL A 506 -7.85 -17.52 24.13
C VAL A 506 -7.80 -16.06 24.58
N TYR A 507 -6.96 -15.23 23.97
CA TYR A 507 -6.89 -13.81 24.26
C TYR A 507 -8.22 -13.10 23.99
N ALA A 508 -8.80 -13.27 22.80
CA ALA A 508 -10.05 -12.66 22.41
C ALA A 508 -11.19 -13.01 23.38
N VAL A 509 -11.32 -14.29 23.73
CA VAL A 509 -12.31 -14.76 24.71
C VAL A 509 -11.99 -14.25 26.12
N SER A 510 -10.72 -14.16 26.50
CA SER A 510 -10.35 -13.60 27.81
C SER A 510 -10.78 -12.14 27.97
N ARG A 511 -10.89 -11.39 26.86
CA ARG A 511 -11.30 -9.99 26.89
C ARG A 511 -12.77 -9.81 27.29
N THR A 512 -13.56 -10.87 27.45
CA THR A 512 -14.89 -10.79 28.07
C THR A 512 -14.83 -10.51 29.57
N LEU A 513 -13.72 -10.88 30.22
CA LEU A 513 -13.50 -10.72 31.65
C LEU A 513 -12.38 -9.74 31.97
N ILE A 514 -11.55 -9.39 30.99
CA ILE A 514 -10.39 -8.52 31.17
C ILE A 514 -10.51 -7.34 30.21
N VAL A 515 -10.53 -6.14 30.76
CA VAL A 515 -10.64 -4.89 30.01
C VAL A 515 -9.42 -4.01 30.26
N ARG A 516 -9.14 -3.11 29.31
CA ARG A 516 -8.17 -2.05 29.53
C ARG A 516 -8.87 -0.86 30.20
N THR A 517 -8.21 -0.23 31.16
CA THR A 517 -8.71 1.00 31.80
C THR A 517 -8.30 2.22 31.00
N ASP A 518 -8.99 3.33 31.19
CA ASP A 518 -8.65 4.65 30.65
C ASP A 518 -7.22 5.08 31.02
N SER A 519 -6.72 4.60 32.18
CA SER A 519 -5.34 4.84 32.64
C SER A 519 -4.28 3.96 31.96
N GLY A 520 -4.70 3.03 31.10
CA GLY A 520 -3.84 2.15 30.32
C GLY A 520 -3.49 0.81 30.97
N GLY A 521 -3.87 0.57 32.23
CA GLY A 521 -3.73 -0.73 32.91
C GLY A 521 -4.84 -1.73 32.56
N GLU A 522 -4.76 -2.97 33.07
CA GLU A 522 -5.81 -3.99 32.92
C GLU A 522 -6.64 -4.12 34.21
N SER A 523 -7.94 -4.37 34.06
CA SER A 523 -8.89 -4.64 35.15
C SER A 523 -9.79 -5.82 34.79
N PHE A 524 -10.50 -6.34 35.79
CA PHE A 524 -11.69 -7.13 35.52
C PHE A 524 -12.73 -6.25 34.82
N ASP A 525 -13.38 -6.77 33.77
CA ASP A 525 -14.33 -6.02 32.93
C ASP A 525 -15.67 -5.81 33.65
N TRP A 526 -15.72 -4.84 34.56
CA TRP A 526 -16.92 -4.56 35.35
C TRP A 526 -18.03 -3.97 34.49
N SER A 527 -17.67 -3.14 33.51
CA SER A 527 -18.62 -2.54 32.58
C SER A 527 -19.38 -3.58 31.78
N ASN A 528 -18.70 -4.57 31.21
CA ASN A 528 -19.33 -5.63 30.43
C ASN A 528 -20.18 -6.52 31.34
N ILE A 529 -19.63 -7.03 32.45
CA ILE A 529 -20.37 -7.95 33.32
C ILE A 529 -21.65 -7.32 33.90
N ILE A 530 -21.56 -6.09 34.41
CA ILE A 530 -22.73 -5.42 34.99
C ILE A 530 -23.66 -4.93 33.86
N GLY A 531 -23.10 -4.41 32.76
CA GLY A 531 -23.86 -3.90 31.62
C GLY A 531 -24.70 -4.96 30.93
N THR A 532 -24.12 -6.13 30.65
CA THR A 532 -24.87 -7.29 30.13
C THR A 532 -25.95 -7.74 31.11
N GLY A 533 -25.69 -7.70 32.42
CA GLY A 533 -26.69 -7.98 33.45
C GLY A 533 -27.85 -6.99 33.45
N MET A 534 -27.56 -5.69 33.27
CA MET A 534 -28.57 -4.63 33.15
C MET A 534 -29.39 -4.76 31.86
N SER A 535 -28.75 -5.11 30.75
CA SER A 535 -29.42 -5.41 29.48
C SER A 535 -30.37 -6.61 29.63
N ALA A 536 -29.89 -7.73 30.18
CA ALA A 536 -30.71 -8.90 30.44
C ALA A 536 -31.90 -8.61 31.37
N ALA A 537 -31.71 -7.75 32.38
CA ALA A 537 -32.80 -7.30 33.25
C ALA A 537 -33.82 -6.45 32.48
N LEU A 538 -33.35 -5.52 31.65
CA LEU A 538 -34.18 -4.65 30.81
C LEU A 538 -34.95 -5.45 29.76
N SER A 539 -34.42 -6.58 29.27
CA SER A 539 -35.10 -7.43 28.29
C SER A 539 -36.48 -7.90 28.76
N ASN A 540 -36.72 -8.00 30.07
CA ASN A 540 -38.03 -8.30 30.65
C ASN A 540 -39.13 -7.29 30.27
N THR A 541 -38.78 -6.07 29.84
CA THR A 541 -39.78 -5.06 29.46
C THR A 541 -40.30 -5.25 28.05
N TYR A 542 -39.51 -5.85 27.14
CA TYR A 542 -39.87 -6.01 25.73
C TYR A 542 -39.99 -7.46 25.26
N TYR A 543 -39.39 -8.45 25.96
CA TYR A 543 -39.57 -9.88 25.69
C TYR A 543 -41.02 -10.32 25.90
N PRO A 544 -41.50 -11.44 25.34
CA PRO A 544 -42.85 -11.94 25.60
C PRO A 544 -42.95 -12.56 27.01
N PRO A 545 -44.14 -12.61 27.64
CA PRO A 545 -44.30 -13.10 29.01
C PRO A 545 -43.66 -14.47 29.31
N ALA A 546 -43.62 -15.36 28.32
CA ALA A 546 -43.02 -16.70 28.44
C ALA A 546 -41.47 -16.70 28.54
N SER A 547 -40.83 -15.57 28.30
CA SER A 547 -39.37 -15.36 28.33
C SER A 547 -38.98 -14.26 29.32
N ARG A 548 -39.84 -13.97 30.30
CA ARG A 548 -39.59 -13.01 31.39
C ARG A 548 -39.39 -13.74 32.72
N GLY A 549 -38.79 -13.05 33.68
CA GLY A 549 -38.60 -13.51 35.06
C GLY A 549 -37.14 -13.85 35.37
N GLN A 550 -36.87 -14.12 36.65
CA GLN A 550 -35.50 -14.28 37.16
C GLN A 550 -34.73 -15.38 36.43
N HIS A 551 -35.36 -16.53 36.20
CA HIS A 551 -34.73 -17.65 35.50
C HIS A 551 -34.32 -17.28 34.06
N SER A 552 -35.25 -16.75 33.25
CA SER A 552 -34.94 -16.32 31.87
C SER A 552 -33.91 -15.21 31.84
N THR A 553 -33.93 -14.28 32.81
CA THR A 553 -32.92 -13.22 32.92
C THR A 553 -31.52 -13.77 33.17
N VAL A 554 -31.37 -14.75 34.08
CA VAL A 554 -30.08 -15.38 34.37
C VAL A 554 -29.57 -16.19 33.18
N VAL A 555 -30.46 -16.93 32.51
CA VAL A 555 -30.10 -17.67 31.28
C VAL A 555 -29.66 -16.72 30.18
N HIS A 556 -30.41 -15.63 29.96
CA HIS A 556 -30.08 -14.60 28.98
C HIS A 556 -28.73 -13.97 29.29
N PHE A 557 -28.50 -13.51 30.52
CA PHE A 557 -27.21 -12.98 30.96
C PHE A 557 -26.04 -13.93 30.65
N GLY A 558 -26.17 -15.22 31.00
CA GLY A 558 -25.13 -16.22 30.74
C GLY A 558 -24.84 -16.44 29.25
N LEU A 559 -25.90 -16.47 28.42
CA LEU A 559 -25.77 -16.60 26.97
C LEU A 559 -25.16 -15.35 26.33
N SER A 560 -25.53 -14.16 26.79
CA SER A 560 -24.97 -12.90 26.30
C SER A 560 -23.49 -12.79 26.62
N ILE A 561 -23.05 -13.09 27.85
CA ILE A 561 -21.62 -13.13 28.20
C ILE A 561 -20.83 -14.11 27.31
N MET A 562 -21.39 -15.28 27.02
CA MET A 562 -20.79 -16.24 26.08
C MET A 562 -20.73 -15.67 24.66
N GLY A 563 -21.82 -15.03 24.22
CA GLY A 563 -21.93 -14.33 22.94
C GLY A 563 -20.87 -13.25 22.77
N THR A 564 -20.66 -12.40 23.78
CA THR A 564 -19.66 -11.33 23.78
C THR A 564 -18.24 -11.88 23.62
N GLY A 565 -17.91 -13.00 24.26
CA GLY A 565 -16.61 -13.65 24.07
C GLY A 565 -16.39 -14.22 22.67
N LEU A 566 -17.43 -14.80 22.07
CA LEU A 566 -17.37 -15.26 20.69
C LEU A 566 -17.33 -14.09 19.71
N ALA A 567 -18.05 -13.00 19.99
CA ALA A 567 -18.06 -11.80 19.17
C ALA A 567 -16.68 -11.15 19.10
N LYS A 568 -15.88 -11.19 20.19
CA LYS A 568 -14.49 -10.70 20.20
C LYS A 568 -13.53 -11.50 19.29
N LEU A 569 -13.91 -12.71 18.85
CA LEU A 569 -13.17 -13.43 17.80
C LEU A 569 -13.31 -12.76 16.42
N ALA A 570 -14.43 -12.08 16.15
CA ALA A 570 -14.63 -11.39 14.89
C ALA A 570 -13.58 -10.28 14.66
N PRO A 571 -13.44 -9.25 15.50
CA PRO A 571 -12.38 -8.24 15.30
C PRO A 571 -10.96 -8.84 15.40
N GLU A 572 -10.78 -9.97 16.09
CA GLU A 572 -9.48 -10.67 16.14
C GLU A 572 -9.11 -11.31 14.79
N PHE A 573 -10.02 -12.07 14.17
CA PHE A 573 -9.73 -12.93 13.01
C PHE A 573 -10.34 -12.45 11.69
N TRP A 574 -11.39 -11.63 11.72
CA TRP A 574 -12.04 -11.10 10.51
C TRP A 574 -11.07 -10.36 9.58
N PRO A 575 -10.11 -9.55 10.07
CA PRO A 575 -9.11 -8.97 9.19
C PRO A 575 -8.23 -10.03 8.49
N ASP A 576 -7.97 -11.19 9.11
CA ASP A 576 -7.20 -12.27 8.47
C ASP A 576 -8.04 -13.03 7.44
N ILE A 577 -9.32 -13.27 7.75
CA ILE A 577 -10.29 -13.90 6.85
C ILE A 577 -10.45 -13.01 5.61
N GLN A 578 -10.64 -11.71 5.79
CA GLN A 578 -10.73 -10.75 4.68
C GLN A 578 -9.49 -10.78 3.80
N ARG A 579 -8.28 -10.81 4.36
CA ARG A 579 -7.04 -10.97 3.58
C ARG A 579 -7.05 -12.28 2.80
N LYS A 580 -7.36 -13.41 3.44
CA LYS A 580 -7.36 -14.74 2.80
C LYS A 580 -8.37 -14.89 1.65
N PHE A 581 -9.52 -14.23 1.74
CA PHE A 581 -10.54 -14.25 0.68
C PHE A 581 -10.34 -13.15 -0.38
N ALA A 582 -9.64 -12.05 -0.05
CA ALA A 582 -9.22 -11.06 -1.03
C ALA A 582 -8.20 -11.61 -2.04
N HIS A 583 -7.37 -12.59 -1.64
CA HIS A 583 -6.45 -13.32 -2.54
C HIS A 583 -7.13 -14.35 -3.44
N LYS A 584 -8.39 -14.77 -3.17
CA LYS A 584 -9.09 -15.81 -3.95
C LYS A 584 -10.04 -15.28 -5.03
N ARG A 585 -10.19 -13.96 -5.17
CA ARG A 585 -11.20 -13.33 -6.05
C ARG A 585 -10.62 -12.37 -7.10
N GLN A 586 -9.33 -12.46 -7.44
CA GLN A 586 -8.72 -11.65 -8.51
C GLN A 586 -8.20 -12.51 -9.65
#